data_AF-A0A7W0HDK3-F1
#
_entry.id   AF-A0A7W0HDK3-F1
#
_cell.length_a   1.000
_cell.length_b   1.000
_cell.length_c   1.000
_cell.angle_alpha   90.00
_cell.angle_beta   90.00
_cell.angle_gamma   90.00
#
_symmetry.space_group_name_H-M   'P 1'
#
loop_
_entity.id
_entity.type
_entity.pdbx_description
1 polymer ?
#
loop_
_entity_poly.entity_id
_entity_poly.type
_entity_poly.pdbx_seq_one_letter_code
_entity_poly.pdbx_strand_id
1 'polypeptide(L)'
;MPLEPATREISPEALTDIEKFDEQLARYLAGELDDEVFRVFRLNNGIYGQRQQGHNQMVRVKVPYGSLNPEQFDMLAHIAETYSRGWGHITTRQNIQFHFVQL
;
A
#
# COMPACT_ATOMS: atom_id res chain seq x y z
N MET A 1 20.32 3.19 10.94
CA MET A 1 20.88 2.12 10.07
C MET A 1 19.87 1.93 8.96
N PRO A 2 20.22 2.04 7.67
CA PRO A 2 19.26 1.68 6.63
C PRO A 2 18.89 0.21 6.83
N LEU A 3 17.58 -0.03 6.95
CA LEU A 3 17.05 -1.38 7.00
C LEU A 3 17.25 -1.96 5.61
N GLU A 4 18.26 -2.82 5.44
CA GLU A 4 18.23 -3.78 4.35
C GLU A 4 16.92 -4.57 4.54
N PRO A 5 15.97 -4.53 3.59
CA PRO A 5 14.78 -5.37 3.69
C PRO A 5 15.28 -6.78 3.93
N ALA A 6 14.94 -7.38 5.07
CA ALA A 6 15.20 -8.80 5.26
C ALA A 6 14.60 -9.49 4.03
N THR A 7 15.45 -10.11 3.21
CA THR A 7 15.09 -10.72 1.93
C THR A 7 14.24 -11.95 2.22
N ARG A 8 13.01 -11.73 2.67
CA ARG A 8 12.00 -12.76 2.74
C ARG A 8 11.51 -12.97 1.33
N GLU A 9 11.55 -14.23 0.92
CA GLU A 9 11.00 -14.69 -0.33
C GLU A 9 9.51 -14.27 -0.38
N ILE A 10 9.17 -13.40 -1.34
CA ILE A 10 7.79 -13.00 -1.57
C ILE A 10 7.09 -14.23 -2.16
N SER A 11 5.93 -14.58 -1.60
CA SER A 11 5.21 -15.77 -2.10
C SER A 11 4.80 -15.57 -3.57
N PRO A 12 4.70 -16.64 -4.37
CA PRO A 12 4.27 -16.54 -5.76
C PRO A 12 2.90 -15.87 -5.93
N GLU A 13 2.00 -16.07 -4.97
CA GLU A 13 0.68 -15.44 -4.96
C GLU A 13 0.78 -13.93 -4.74
N ALA A 14 1.64 -13.50 -3.81
CA ALA A 14 1.87 -12.08 -3.57
C ALA A 14 2.55 -11.40 -4.77
N LEU A 15 3.47 -12.09 -5.45
CA LEU A 15 4.06 -11.59 -6.71
C LEU A 15 2.98 -11.43 -7.80
N THR A 16 2.11 -12.42 -7.94
CA THR A 16 1.00 -12.37 -8.91
C THR A 16 0.05 -11.19 -8.62
N ASP A 17 -0.26 -10.95 -7.34
CA ASP A 17 -1.10 -9.82 -6.94
C ASP A 17 -0.43 -8.46 -7.21
N ILE A 18 0.89 -8.36 -7.00
CA ILE A 18 1.69 -7.17 -7.32
C ILE A 18 1.67 -6.92 -8.84
N GLU A 19 2.01 -7.92 -9.65
CA GLU A 19 2.02 -7.82 -11.11
C GLU A 19 0.66 -7.40 -11.65
N LYS A 20 -0.42 -8.02 -11.14
CA LYS A 20 -1.79 -7.64 -11.51
C LYS A 20 -2.11 -6.20 -11.14
N PHE A 21 -1.65 -5.72 -9.98
CA PHE A 21 -1.87 -4.34 -9.59
C PHE A 21 -1.14 -3.37 -10.54
N ASP A 22 0.12 -3.66 -10.86
CA ASP A 22 0.93 -2.87 -11.78
C ASP A 22 0.30 -2.80 -13.18
N GLU A 23 -0.21 -3.92 -13.70
CA GLU A 23 -0.90 -3.96 -15.00
C GLU A 23 -2.17 -3.09 -15.00
N GLN A 24 -3.03 -3.19 -13.97
CA GLN A 24 -4.25 -2.38 -13.90
C GLN A 24 -3.93 -0.90 -13.69
N LEU A 25 -2.89 -0.59 -12.92
CA LEU A 25 -2.40 0.77 -12.74
C LEU A 25 -1.90 1.36 -14.06
N ALA A 26 -1.09 0.62 -14.82
CA ALA A 26 -0.59 1.06 -16.11
C ALA A 26 -1.73 1.36 -17.09
N ARG A 27 -2.73 0.48 -17.17
CA ARG A 27 -3.93 0.70 -18.01
C ARG A 27 -4.76 1.90 -17.57
N TYR A 28 -4.89 2.11 -16.26
CA TYR A 28 -5.53 3.30 -15.72
C TYR A 28 -4.79 4.59 -16.10
N LEU A 29 -3.47 4.62 -15.90
CA LEU A 29 -2.63 5.77 -16.27
C LEU A 29 -2.60 6.04 -17.78
N ALA A 30 -2.79 4.99 -18.60
CA ALA A 30 -2.94 5.10 -20.05
C ALA A 30 -4.35 5.57 -20.50
N GLY A 31 -5.32 5.68 -19.59
CA GLY A 31 -6.71 6.04 -19.90
C GLY A 31 -7.52 4.89 -20.52
N GLU A 32 -7.02 3.66 -20.46
CA GLU A 32 -7.66 2.45 -21.00
C GLU A 32 -8.59 1.75 -20.00
N LEU A 33 -8.53 2.15 -18.73
CA LEU A 33 -9.35 1.63 -17.66
C LEU A 33 -10.22 2.74 -17.07
N ASP A 34 -11.53 2.52 -17.05
CA ASP A 34 -12.50 3.46 -16.49
C ASP A 34 -12.23 3.75 -15.00
N ASP A 35 -12.42 5.01 -14.61
CA ASP A 35 -12.17 5.51 -13.25
C ASP A 35 -12.93 4.72 -12.18
N GLU A 36 -14.19 4.37 -12.44
CA GLU A 36 -15.03 3.63 -11.48
C GLU A 36 -14.57 2.18 -11.36
N VAL A 37 -14.18 1.56 -12.49
CA VAL A 37 -13.59 0.22 -12.50
C VAL A 37 -12.28 0.20 -11.70
N PHE A 38 -11.39 1.15 -11.95
CA PHE A 38 -10.12 1.27 -11.23
C PHE A 38 -10.34 1.56 -9.74
N ARG A 39 -11.33 2.41 -9.40
CA ARG A 39 -11.71 2.69 -8.02
C ARG A 39 -12.11 1.43 -7.28
N VAL A 40 -12.98 0.58 -7.84
CA VAL A 40 -13.38 -0.67 -7.20
C VAL A 40 -12.17 -1.61 -7.05
N PHE A 41 -11.34 -1.73 -8.09
CA PHE A 41 -10.14 -2.57 -8.07
C PHE A 41 -9.18 -2.19 -6.94
N ARG A 42 -8.77 -0.93 -6.86
CA ARG A 42 -7.79 -0.48 -5.85
C ARG A 42 -8.34 -0.49 -4.42
N LEU A 43 -9.65 -0.28 -4.23
CA LEU A 43 -10.29 -0.38 -2.91
C LEU A 43 -10.20 -1.80 -2.33
N ASN A 44 -10.34 -2.83 -3.17
CA ASN A 44 -10.15 -4.22 -2.76
C ASN A 44 -8.70 -4.54 -2.38
N ASN A 45 -7.74 -3.76 -2.90
CA ASN A 45 -6.32 -3.84 -2.57
C ASN A 45 -5.93 -2.94 -1.38
N GLY A 46 -6.90 -2.34 -0.67
CA GLY A 46 -6.63 -1.49 0.49
C GLY A 46 -6.09 -0.10 0.15
N ILE A 47 -6.26 0.36 -1.09
CA ILE A 47 -5.79 1.64 -1.60
C ILE A 47 -6.99 2.56 -1.84
N TYR A 48 -7.04 3.67 -1.10
CA TYR A 48 -8.19 4.58 -1.05
C TYR A 48 -7.82 5.96 -1.58
N GLY A 49 -8.69 6.53 -2.42
CA GLY A 49 -8.53 7.89 -2.90
C GLY A 49 -8.66 8.89 -1.77
N GLN A 50 -7.86 9.94 -1.82
CA GLN A 50 -7.99 11.06 -0.90
C GLN A 50 -8.71 12.23 -1.58
N ARG A 51 -9.39 13.08 -0.80
CA ARG A 51 -10.11 14.26 -1.33
C ARG A 51 -9.15 15.38 -1.74
N GLN A 52 -7.92 15.34 -1.24
CA GLN A 52 -6.85 16.24 -1.63
C GLN A 52 -6.54 16.05 -3.12
N GLN A 53 -6.19 17.15 -3.80
CA GLN A 53 -5.89 17.11 -5.23
C GLN A 53 -4.68 16.19 -5.54
N GLY A 54 -4.68 15.62 -6.75
CA GLY A 54 -3.62 14.74 -7.27
C GLY A 54 -3.89 13.25 -7.06
N HIS A 55 -2.87 12.44 -7.29
CA HIS A 55 -2.92 10.98 -7.20
C HIS A 55 -2.63 10.44 -5.79
N ASN A 56 -2.89 11.23 -4.76
CA ASN A 56 -2.62 10.86 -3.37
C ASN A 56 -3.61 9.80 -2.86
N GLN A 57 -3.06 8.73 -2.29
CA GLN A 57 -3.79 7.60 -1.75
C GLN A 57 -3.55 7.44 -0.26
N MET A 58 -4.55 6.87 0.41
CA MET A 58 -4.37 6.21 1.70
C MET A 58 -4.19 4.71 1.47
N VAL A 59 -3.08 4.16 1.95
CA VAL A 59 -2.75 2.73 1.88
C VAL A 59 -2.97 2.13 3.25
N ARG A 60 -3.80 1.07 3.32
CA ARG A 60 -4.03 0.32 4.55
C ARG A 60 -3.34 -1.03 4.49
N VAL A 61 -2.33 -1.21 5.34
CA VAL A 61 -1.67 -2.50 5.53
C VAL A 61 -2.46 -3.33 6.52
N LYS A 62 -2.88 -4.53 6.10
CA LYS A 62 -3.58 -5.48 6.96
C LYS A 62 -2.59 -6.16 7.91
N VAL A 63 -2.91 -6.15 9.20
CA VAL A 63 -2.13 -6.80 10.26
C VAL A 63 -3.03 -7.83 10.95
N PRO A 64 -2.95 -9.12 10.58
CA PRO A 64 -3.76 -10.17 11.19
C PRO A 64 -3.57 -10.19 12.72
N TYR A 65 -4.68 -10.10 13.45
CA TYR A 65 -4.71 -10.07 14.92
C TYR A 65 -3.89 -8.93 15.56
N GLY A 66 -3.46 -7.93 14.79
CA GLY A 66 -2.53 -6.90 15.26
C GLY A 66 -1.12 -7.42 15.59
N SER A 67 -0.76 -8.63 15.13
CA SER A 67 0.53 -9.27 15.44
C SER A 67 1.58 -8.90 14.40
N LEU A 68 2.71 -8.37 14.86
CA LEU A 68 3.88 -8.01 14.05
C LEU A 68 5.16 -8.47 14.78
N ASN A 69 6.15 -8.92 14.03
CA ASN A 69 7.52 -9.03 14.53
C ASN A 69 8.27 -7.68 14.39
N PRO A 70 9.41 -7.51 15.08
CA PRO A 70 10.19 -6.27 15.00
C PRO A 70 10.57 -5.90 13.56
N GLU A 71 10.96 -6.87 12.74
CA GLU A 71 11.39 -6.61 11.36
C GLU A 71 10.25 -6.08 10.47
N GLN A 72 9.03 -6.58 10.68
CA GLN A 72 7.84 -6.05 10.01
C GLN A 72 7.52 -4.63 10.47
N PHE A 73 7.69 -4.33 11.76
CA PHE A 73 7.45 -2.99 12.29
C PHE A 73 8.48 -1.98 11.75
N ASP A 74 9.74 -2.39 11.66
CA ASP A 74 10.82 -1.66 11.02
C ASP A 74 10.52 -1.39 9.53
N MET A 75 10.03 -2.39 8.79
CA MET A 75 9.58 -2.20 7.41
C MET A 75 8.41 -1.19 7.30
N LEU A 76 7.46 -1.22 8.23
CA LEU A 76 6.36 -0.24 8.27
C LEU A 76 6.87 1.18 8.54
N ALA A 77 7.90 1.35 9.37
CA ALA A 77 8.56 2.63 9.57
C ALA A 77 9.26 3.12 8.29
N HIS A 78 10.00 2.23 7.62
CA HIS A 78 10.62 2.54 6.33
C HIS A 78 9.60 3.01 5.28
N ILE A 79 8.45 2.34 5.20
CA ILE A 79 7.35 2.74 4.30
C ILE A 79 6.83 4.15 4.66
N ALA A 80 6.67 4.43 5.95
CA ALA A 80 6.18 5.72 6.42
C ALA A 80 7.12 6.87 6.03
N GLU A 81 8.43 6.67 6.18
CA GLU A 81 9.48 7.65 5.89
C GLU A 81 9.72 7.84 4.39
N THR A 82 9.65 6.76 3.61
CA THR A 82 10.04 6.77 2.20
C THR A 82 8.89 7.17 1.28
N TYR A 83 7.69 6.65 1.53
CA TYR A 83 6.56 6.78 0.61
C TYR A 83 5.40 7.62 1.17
N SER A 84 5.48 8.02 2.44
CA SER A 84 4.45 8.79 3.12
C SER A 84 5.06 10.01 3.81
N ARG A 85 4.50 10.44 4.95
CA ARG A 85 4.85 11.70 5.62
C ARG A 85 5.72 11.53 6.85
N GLY A 86 6.42 10.40 6.98
CA GLY A 86 7.23 10.05 8.14
C GLY A 86 6.46 9.47 9.33
N TRP A 87 5.18 9.16 9.16
CA TRP A 87 4.36 8.55 10.22
C TRP A 87 3.17 7.78 9.64
N GLY A 88 2.65 6.83 10.42
CA GLY A 88 1.47 6.02 10.09
C GLY A 88 0.42 6.05 11.21
N HIS A 89 -0.82 5.69 10.90
CA HIS A 89 -1.90 5.60 11.87
C HIS A 89 -2.21 4.15 12.22
N ILE A 90 -2.18 3.82 13.51
CA ILE A 90 -2.78 2.57 14.00
C ILE A 90 -4.29 2.78 14.06
N THR A 91 -5.02 1.85 13.47
CA THR A 91 -6.49 1.89 13.39
C THR A 91 -7.13 1.16 14.57
N THR A 92 -8.41 1.42 14.82
CA THR A 92 -9.23 0.67 15.80
C THR A 92 -9.36 -0.83 15.47
N ARG A 93 -8.99 -1.24 14.24
CA ARG A 93 -8.93 -2.64 13.80
C ARG A 93 -7.51 -3.19 13.76
N GLN A 94 -6.57 -2.55 14.47
CA GLN A 94 -5.17 -2.94 14.63
C GLN A 94 -4.35 -3.01 13.33
N ASN A 95 -4.88 -2.45 12.23
CA ASN A 95 -4.15 -2.24 10.98
C ASN A 95 -3.38 -0.91 11.00
N ILE A 96 -2.49 -0.70 10.02
CA ILE A 96 -1.74 0.54 9.85
C ILE A 96 -2.16 1.25 8.57
N GLN A 97 -2.28 2.58 8.62
CA GLN A 97 -2.60 3.41 7.46
C GLN A 97 -1.53 4.47 7.19
N PHE A 98 -1.09 4.53 5.94
CA PHE A 98 -0.22 5.58 5.41
C PHE A 98 -1.04 6.48 4.49
N HIS A 99 -0.81 7.80 4.57
CA HIS A 99 -1.55 8.79 3.80
C HIS A 99 -0.60 9.52 2.86
N PHE A 100 -1.12 10.15 1.80
CA PHE A 100 -0.32 10.87 0.80
C PHE A 100 0.69 9.99 0.06
N VAL A 101 0.35 8.70 -0.10
CA VAL A 101 1.13 7.80 -0.95
C VAL A 101 0.75 8.06 -2.40
N GLN A 102 1.72 8.32 -3.28
CA GLN A 102 1.45 8.54 -4.70
C GLN A 102 1.15 7.22 -5.41
N LEU A 103 0.24 7.26 -6.38
CA LEU A 103 0.07 6.17 -7.36
C LEU A 103 1.27 6.11 -8.31
#